data_AF-A0A093BY75-F1
#
_entry.id   AF-A0A093BY75-F1
#
_cell.length_a   1.000
_cell.length_b   1.000
_cell.length_c   1.000
_cell.angle_alpha   90.00
_cell.angle_beta   90.00
_cell.angle_gamma   90.00
#
_symmetry.space_group_name_H-M   'P 1'
#
loop_
_entity.id
_entity.type
_entity.pdbx_description
1 polymer ?
#
loop_
_entity_poly.entity_id
_entity_poly.type
_entity_poly.pdbx_seq_one_letter_code
_entity_poly.pdbx_strand_id
1 'polypeptide(L)'
;DYGLFKDLLARVQWDEALEGREAQESWLIFKDHLLQAQERCIPTKRKSGKNTRRPAWMNKELLDQLGHKKKTYRGWKQGQVAWEEYREIVRVTRDQVRKAKSLIELNLARDIKGSKKDFYRYFSDKKRSRENVGPLRKEMGDLATQDMEKAEVLNDIFASVFPGKTSSGMTQVTEGKGRDCENKEPPTVGEDQV
;
A
#
# COMPACT_ATOMS: atom_id res chain seq x y z
N ASP A 1 -3.94 -16.10 -15.67
CA ASP A 1 -4.74 -16.55 -16.81
C ASP A 1 -6.20 -16.60 -16.36
N TYR A 2 -7.07 -15.80 -16.98
CA TYR A 2 -8.48 -15.70 -16.61
C TYR A 2 -9.26 -16.97 -16.99
N GLY A 3 -8.90 -17.65 -18.08
CA GLY A 3 -9.54 -18.91 -18.48
C GLY A 3 -9.33 -19.99 -17.43
N LEU A 4 -8.07 -20.17 -17.00
CA LEU A 4 -7.71 -21.10 -15.93
C LEU A 4 -8.44 -20.80 -14.61
N PHE A 5 -8.61 -19.52 -14.27
CA PHE A 5 -9.31 -19.10 -13.05
C PHE A 5 -10.79 -19.50 -13.07
N LYS A 6 -11.45 -19.25 -14.20
CA LYS A 6 -12.86 -19.62 -14.41
C LYS A 6 -13.05 -21.14 -14.37
N ASP A 7 -12.15 -21.89 -15.01
CA ASP A 7 -12.22 -23.36 -15.05
C ASP A 7 -12.04 -23.98 -13.66
N LEU A 8 -11.15 -23.44 -12.83
CA LEU A 8 -10.96 -23.92 -11.46
C LEU A 8 -12.21 -23.76 -10.60
N LEU A 9 -12.93 -22.64 -10.73
CA LEU A 9 -14.17 -22.39 -9.99
C LEU A 9 -15.36 -23.18 -10.56
N ALA A 10 -15.39 -23.43 -11.86
CA ALA A 10 -16.44 -24.21 -12.51
C ALA A 10 -16.37 -25.71 -12.21
N ARG A 11 -15.19 -26.22 -11.81
CA ARG A 11 -15.00 -27.63 -11.42
C ARG A 11 -15.43 -27.96 -9.99
N VAL A 12 -15.73 -26.95 -9.17
CA VAL A 12 -16.19 -27.16 -7.80
C VAL A 12 -17.65 -27.58 -7.84
N GLN A 13 -17.97 -28.70 -7.17
CA GLN A 13 -19.35 -29.17 -6.99
C GLN A 13 -20.02 -28.33 -5.91
N TRP A 14 -20.50 -27.14 -6.29
CA TRP A 14 -21.07 -26.17 -5.36
C TRP A 14 -22.30 -26.67 -4.64
N ASP A 15 -23.12 -27.50 -5.30
CA ASP A 15 -24.33 -28.06 -4.70
C ASP A 15 -23.98 -28.91 -3.47
N GLU A 16 -23.02 -29.83 -3.59
CA GLU A 16 -22.54 -30.65 -2.47
C GLU A 16 -21.74 -29.84 -1.44
N ALA A 17 -20.95 -28.86 -1.89
CA ALA A 17 -20.11 -28.08 -1.01
C ALA A 17 -20.90 -27.16 -0.07
N LEU A 18 -22.08 -26.72 -0.50
CA LEU A 18 -22.92 -25.74 0.21
C LEU A 18 -24.19 -26.38 0.82
N GLU A 19 -24.46 -27.65 0.54
CA GLU A 19 -25.64 -28.36 1.05
C GLU A 19 -25.67 -28.39 2.59
N GLY A 20 -26.81 -28.03 3.18
CA GLY A 20 -27.05 -28.09 4.63
C GLY A 20 -26.23 -27.11 5.48
N ARG A 21 -25.51 -26.18 4.85
CA ARG A 21 -24.65 -25.21 5.55
C ARG A 21 -25.33 -23.87 5.75
N GLU A 22 -25.01 -23.23 6.87
CA GLU A 22 -25.46 -21.86 7.12
C GLU A 22 -24.78 -20.88 6.15
N ALA A 23 -25.43 -19.73 5.92
CA ALA A 23 -24.94 -18.72 4.98
C ALA A 23 -23.49 -18.30 5.27
N GLN A 24 -23.10 -18.25 6.55
CA GLN A 24 -21.74 -17.87 6.96
C GLN A 24 -20.71 -18.96 6.62
N GLU A 25 -21.05 -20.23 6.81
CA GLU A 25 -20.19 -21.36 6.48
C GLU A 25 -20.04 -21.51 4.96
N SER A 26 -21.15 -21.38 4.24
CA SER A 26 -21.19 -21.35 2.78
C SER A 26 -20.31 -20.25 2.20
N TRP A 27 -20.34 -19.04 2.80
CA TRP A 27 -19.47 -17.94 2.40
C TRP A 27 -17.98 -18.24 2.62
N LEU A 28 -17.61 -18.86 3.74
CA LEU A 28 -16.21 -19.22 4.02
C LEU A 28 -15.68 -20.23 3.00
N ILE A 29 -16.47 -21.23 2.64
CA ILE A 29 -16.11 -22.25 1.66
C ILE A 29 -15.93 -21.64 0.27
N PHE A 30 -16.86 -20.78 -0.14
CA PHE A 30 -16.74 -20.04 -1.40
C PHE A 30 -15.48 -19.18 -1.43
N LYS A 31 -15.25 -18.41 -0.36
CA LYS A 31 -14.09 -17.53 -0.24
C LYS A 31 -12.77 -18.31 -0.30
N ASP A 32 -12.71 -19.49 0.32
CA ASP A 32 -11.51 -20.31 0.30
C ASP A 32 -11.17 -20.80 -1.12
N HIS A 33 -12.14 -21.36 -1.83
CA HIS A 33 -11.95 -21.79 -3.23
C HIS A 33 -11.58 -20.62 -4.15
N LEU A 34 -12.18 -19.45 -3.94
CA LEU A 34 -11.84 -18.22 -4.66
C LEU A 34 -10.38 -17.82 -4.44
N LEU A 35 -9.92 -17.82 -3.19
CA LEU A 35 -8.54 -17.46 -2.84
C LEU A 35 -7.53 -18.49 -3.38
N GLN A 36 -7.86 -19.79 -3.33
CA GLN A 36 -7.02 -20.83 -3.91
C GLN A 36 -6.89 -20.69 -5.43
N ALA A 37 -7.99 -20.41 -6.14
CA ALA A 37 -7.96 -20.14 -7.57
C ALA A 37 -7.14 -18.87 -7.87
N GLN A 38 -7.28 -17.84 -7.04
CA GLN A 38 -6.54 -16.59 -7.18
C GLN A 38 -5.03 -16.82 -7.04
N GLU A 39 -4.60 -17.59 -6.05
CA GLU A 39 -3.18 -17.88 -5.80
C GLU A 39 -2.53 -18.64 -6.96
N ARG A 40 -3.27 -19.53 -7.62
CA ARG A 40 -2.78 -20.31 -8.77
C ARG A 40 -2.76 -19.51 -10.08
N CYS A 41 -3.73 -18.63 -10.28
CA CYS A 41 -3.95 -17.98 -11.58
C CYS A 41 -3.33 -16.60 -11.69
N ILE A 42 -3.04 -15.94 -10.57
CA ILE A 42 -2.43 -14.61 -10.54
C ILE A 42 -0.95 -14.79 -10.16
N PRO A 43 -0.01 -14.58 -11.11
CA PRO A 43 1.41 -14.60 -10.78
C PRO A 43 1.72 -13.56 -9.71
N THR A 44 2.05 -14.03 -8.51
CA THR A 44 2.49 -13.14 -7.44
C THR A 44 3.98 -12.88 -7.61
N LYS A 45 4.35 -11.62 -7.83
CA LYS A 45 5.75 -11.23 -7.59
C LYS A 45 5.89 -11.05 -6.10
N ARG A 46 6.74 -11.86 -5.45
CA ARG A 46 7.34 -11.42 -4.19
C ARG A 46 8.01 -10.10 -4.51
N LYS A 47 7.47 -9.00 -3.99
CA LYS A 47 8.26 -7.77 -3.90
C LYS A 47 9.50 -8.22 -3.15
N SER A 48 10.64 -8.35 -3.83
CA SER A 48 11.92 -8.44 -3.14
C SER A 48 11.87 -7.28 -2.17
N GLY A 49 11.76 -7.59 -0.88
CA GLY A 49 11.50 -6.58 0.13
C GLY A 49 12.57 -5.54 -0.07
N LYS A 50 12.17 -4.36 -0.59
CA LYS A 50 13.02 -3.34 -1.23
C LYS A 50 14.46 -3.56 -0.79
N ASN A 51 15.28 -4.18 -1.65
CA ASN A 51 16.64 -4.64 -1.33
C ASN A 51 17.16 -3.90 -0.11
N THR A 52 17.14 -4.59 1.03
CA THR A 52 17.31 -4.09 2.40
C THR A 52 18.74 -3.63 2.65
N ARG A 53 19.29 -2.85 1.71
CA ARG A 53 20.49 -2.08 1.93
C ARG A 53 20.12 -1.02 2.96
N ARG A 54 20.45 -1.37 4.20
CA ARG A 54 20.41 -0.47 5.35
C ARG A 54 20.94 0.89 4.90
N PRO A 55 20.13 1.96 4.98
CA PRO A 55 20.60 3.28 4.60
C PRO A 55 21.86 3.62 5.40
N ALA A 56 22.81 4.31 4.77
CA ALA A 56 24.10 4.61 5.39
C ALA A 56 23.97 5.32 6.75
N TRP A 57 22.88 6.09 6.97
CA TRP A 57 22.60 6.83 8.20
C TRP A 57 22.05 5.98 9.34
N MET A 58 21.70 4.73 9.08
CA MET A 58 21.04 3.88 10.06
C MET A 58 22.11 3.12 10.86
N ASN A 59 22.43 3.58 12.07
CA ASN A 59 23.29 2.85 13.02
C ASN A 59 22.44 1.97 13.97
N LYS A 60 23.06 1.15 14.83
CA LYS A 60 22.34 0.19 15.70
C LYS A 60 21.48 0.92 16.73
N GLU A 61 22.02 1.98 17.32
CA GLU A 61 21.35 2.80 18.30
C GLU A 61 20.06 3.46 17.76
N LEU A 62 20.09 4.02 16.54
CA LEU A 62 18.90 4.58 15.89
C LEU A 62 17.84 3.51 15.61
N LEU A 63 18.25 2.27 15.32
CA LEU A 63 17.31 1.16 15.17
C LEU A 63 16.64 0.83 16.48
N ASP A 64 17.40 0.80 17.57
CA ASP A 64 16.87 0.53 18.91
C ASP A 64 15.89 1.65 19.33
N GLN A 65 16.20 2.92 19.02
CA GLN A 65 15.31 4.06 19.24
C GLN A 65 14.03 3.99 18.39
N LEU A 66 14.14 3.62 17.11
CA LEU A 66 12.98 3.38 16.25
C LEU A 66 12.13 2.20 16.75
N GLY A 67 12.77 1.16 17.29
CA GLY A 67 12.12 0.03 17.94
C GLY A 67 11.37 0.45 19.21
N HIS A 68 12.00 1.27 20.04
CA HIS A 68 11.41 1.84 21.25
C HIS A 68 10.19 2.70 20.91
N LYS A 69 10.30 3.60 19.93
CA LYS A 69 9.17 4.39 19.40
C LYS A 69 8.01 3.51 18.93
N LYS A 70 8.29 2.37 18.28
CA LYS A 70 7.25 1.43 17.85
C LYS A 70 6.59 0.72 19.03
N LYS A 71 7.36 0.39 20.08
CA LYS A 71 6.83 -0.21 21.31
C LYS A 71 5.94 0.78 22.07
N THR A 72 6.38 2.02 22.22
CA THR A 72 5.60 3.06 22.91
C THR A 72 4.35 3.47 22.13
N TYR A 73 4.38 3.47 20.80
CA TYR A 73 3.16 3.60 20.00
C TYR A 73 2.11 2.53 20.32
N ARG A 74 2.52 1.26 20.47
CA ARG A 74 1.61 0.18 20.84
C ARG A 74 1.04 0.37 22.24
N GLY A 75 1.88 0.74 23.20
CA GLY A 75 1.45 1.04 24.56
C GLY A 75 0.45 2.20 24.61
N TRP A 76 0.73 3.30 23.88
CA TRP A 76 -0.19 4.43 23.78
C TRP A 76 -1.52 4.02 23.14
N LYS A 77 -1.48 3.22 22.07
CA LYS A 77 -2.70 2.74 21.40
C LYS A 77 -3.55 1.83 22.29
N GLN A 78 -2.94 1.19 23.29
CA GLN A 78 -3.59 0.35 24.29
C GLN A 78 -3.93 1.10 25.58
N GLY A 79 -3.68 2.41 25.67
CA GLY A 79 -3.95 3.22 26.86
C GLY A 79 -2.94 3.04 28.01
N GLN A 80 -1.82 2.35 27.77
CA GLN A 80 -0.79 2.08 28.78
C GLN A 80 0.29 3.16 28.90
N VAL A 81 0.36 4.07 27.92
CA VAL A 81 1.38 5.12 27.82
C VAL A 81 0.68 6.44 27.56
N ALA A 82 1.06 7.48 28.31
CA ALA A 82 0.52 8.82 28.13
C ALA A 82 0.90 9.38 26.75
N TRP A 83 0.03 10.22 26.18
CA TRP A 83 0.28 10.82 24.87
C TRP A 83 1.57 11.67 24.86
N GLU A 84 1.84 12.36 25.96
CA GLU A 84 2.98 13.25 26.16
C GLU A 84 4.31 12.50 26.04
N GLU A 85 4.39 11.33 26.68
CA GLU A 85 5.57 10.45 26.64
C GLU A 85 5.84 9.93 25.23
N TYR A 86 4.79 9.45 24.54
CA TYR A 86 4.92 9.03 23.14
C TYR A 86 5.35 10.19 22.23
N ARG A 87 4.76 11.37 22.41
CA ARG A 87 5.07 12.58 21.62
C ARG A 87 6.53 12.98 21.77
N GLU A 88 7.08 12.91 22.99
CA GLU A 88 8.48 13.26 23.22
C GLU A 88 9.43 12.26 22.57
N ILE A 89 9.17 10.96 22.71
CA ILE A 89 9.94 9.90 22.04
C ILE A 89 9.92 10.09 20.51
N VAL A 90 8.77 10.44 19.95
CA VAL A 90 8.63 10.74 18.51
C VAL A 90 9.52 11.91 18.10
N ARG A 91 9.54 13.00 18.89
CA ARG A 91 10.35 14.20 18.62
C ARG A 91 11.84 13.88 18.66
N VAL A 92 12.32 13.30 19.77
CA VAL A 92 13.73 12.93 19.96
C VAL A 92 14.23 12.01 18.85
N THR A 93 13.48 10.92 18.57
CA THR A 93 13.85 9.96 17.53
C THR A 93 13.91 10.61 16.15
N ARG A 94 12.97 11.53 15.84
CA ARG A 94 12.95 12.26 14.56
C ARG A 94 14.18 13.14 14.41
N ASP A 95 14.57 13.84 15.47
CA ASP A 95 15.70 14.76 15.44
C ASP A 95 17.03 14.02 15.36
N GLN A 96 17.17 12.87 16.02
CA GLN A 96 18.34 12.00 15.87
C GLN A 96 18.46 11.45 14.44
N VAL A 97 17.37 11.02 13.83
CA VAL A 97 17.37 10.59 12.42
C VAL A 97 17.77 11.73 11.48
N ARG A 98 17.33 12.96 11.75
CA ARG A 98 17.75 14.15 10.97
C ARG A 98 19.25 14.41 11.11
N LYS A 99 19.77 14.42 12.34
CA LYS A 99 21.20 14.60 12.63
C LYS A 99 22.07 13.53 11.96
N ALA A 100 21.64 12.27 11.98
CA ALA A 100 22.39 11.19 11.35
C ALA A 100 22.43 11.31 9.83
N LYS A 101 21.32 11.74 9.20
CA LYS A 101 21.29 12.02 7.75
C LYS A 101 22.19 13.19 7.39
N SER A 102 22.08 14.30 8.11
CA SER A 102 22.90 15.49 7.84
C SER A 102 24.39 15.23 8.03
N LEU A 103 24.77 14.40 9.02
CA LEU A 103 26.16 14.02 9.25
C LEU A 103 26.77 13.28 8.05
N ILE A 104 26.01 12.36 7.44
CA ILE A 104 26.49 11.64 6.26
C ILE A 104 26.54 12.53 5.03
N GLU A 105 25.54 13.38 4.84
CA GLU A 105 25.54 14.35 3.74
C GLU A 105 26.74 15.31 3.87
N LEU A 106 27.05 15.76 5.08
CA LEU A 106 28.24 16.58 5.37
C LEU A 106 29.54 15.83 5.10
N ASN A 107 29.65 14.56 5.52
CA ASN A 107 30.83 13.75 5.25
C ASN A 107 31.04 13.52 3.74
N LEU A 108 29.96 13.24 3.00
CA LEU A 108 29.98 13.09 1.55
C LEU A 108 30.36 14.39 0.86
N ALA A 109 29.86 15.54 1.32
CA ALA A 109 30.18 16.85 0.76
C ALA A 109 31.64 17.24 1.00
N ARG A 110 32.17 16.96 2.20
CA ARG A 110 33.57 17.23 2.55
C ARG A 110 34.55 16.39 1.73
N ASP A 111 34.18 15.15 1.42
CA ASP A 111 35.03 14.21 0.70
C ASP A 111 34.74 14.14 -0.82
N ILE A 112 34.08 15.15 -1.41
CA ILE A 112 33.77 15.15 -2.86
C ILE A 112 35.02 14.94 -3.72
N LYS A 113 36.16 15.49 -3.29
CA LYS A 113 37.44 15.38 -4.02
C LYS A 113 38.04 13.97 -3.94
N GLY A 114 37.88 13.26 -2.81
CA GLY A 114 38.41 11.92 -2.59
C GLY A 114 37.46 10.80 -3.03
N SER A 115 36.15 11.00 -2.92
CA SER A 115 35.12 9.99 -3.14
C SER A 115 33.93 10.49 -3.99
N LYS A 116 34.24 11.16 -5.11
CA LYS A 116 33.23 11.66 -6.08
C LYS A 116 32.15 10.62 -6.43
N LYS A 117 32.53 9.35 -6.61
CA LYS A 117 31.61 8.23 -6.92
C LYS A 117 30.56 8.00 -5.82
N ASP A 118 30.94 8.16 -4.56
CA ASP A 118 30.06 7.91 -3.41
C ASP A 118 29.03 9.01 -3.23
N PHE A 119 29.42 10.26 -3.48
CA PHE A 119 28.53 11.41 -3.53
C PHE A 119 27.44 11.25 -4.61
N TYR A 120 27.83 10.98 -5.86
CA TYR A 120 26.86 10.78 -6.94
C TYR A 120 26.01 9.54 -6.74
N ARG A 121 26.56 8.45 -6.17
CA ARG A 121 25.79 7.27 -5.79
C ARG A 121 24.69 7.64 -4.79
N TYR A 122 25.04 8.31 -3.69
CA TYR A 122 24.07 8.75 -2.69
C TYR A 122 22.98 9.64 -3.30
N PHE A 123 23.36 10.63 -4.11
CA PHE A 123 22.42 11.52 -4.77
C PHE A 123 21.50 10.78 -5.75
N SER A 124 22.04 9.85 -6.54
CA SER A 124 21.27 9.04 -7.49
C SER A 124 20.28 8.11 -6.78
N ASP A 125 20.67 7.50 -5.65
CA ASP A 125 19.79 6.67 -4.82
C ASP A 125 18.63 7.49 -4.23
N LYS A 126 18.87 8.77 -3.90
CA LYS A 126 17.83 9.70 -3.43
C LYS A 126 16.94 10.21 -4.54
N LYS A 127 17.49 10.40 -5.75
CA LYS A 127 16.78 10.85 -6.94
C LYS A 127 15.89 9.75 -7.54
N ARG A 128 16.03 8.48 -7.14
CA ARG A 128 15.11 7.39 -7.52
C ARG A 128 13.68 7.70 -7.05
N SER A 129 12.96 8.51 -7.85
CA SER A 129 11.51 8.48 -7.96
C SER A 129 11.11 7.05 -8.28
N ARG A 130 9.95 6.64 -7.76
CA ARG A 130 9.36 5.31 -7.96
C ARG A 130 9.57 4.86 -9.41
N GLU A 131 9.99 3.61 -9.61
CA GLU A 131 9.92 2.97 -10.91
C GLU A 131 8.51 3.22 -11.46
N ASN A 132 8.41 4.11 -12.45
CA ASN A 132 7.15 4.33 -13.16
C ASN A 132 6.80 3.01 -13.83
N VAL A 133 5.50 2.74 -13.99
CA VAL A 133 5.04 1.61 -14.80
C VAL A 133 5.78 1.68 -16.14
N GLY A 134 6.48 0.60 -16.49
CA GLY A 134 7.23 0.51 -17.75
C GLY A 134 6.28 0.69 -18.95
N PRO A 135 6.82 0.82 -20.17
CA PRO A 135 5.98 0.90 -21.36
C PRO A 135 5.02 -0.28 -21.43
N LEU A 136 3.72 -0.01 -21.59
CA LEU A 136 2.68 -1.04 -21.73
C LEU A 136 2.39 -1.26 -23.23
N ARG A 137 2.10 -2.49 -23.64
CA ARG A 137 1.62 -2.75 -25.00
C ARG A 137 0.15 -2.39 -25.12
N LYS A 138 -0.19 -1.57 -26.11
CA LYS A 138 -1.56 -1.29 -26.54
C LYS A 138 -2.09 -2.46 -27.38
N GLU A 139 -3.39 -2.47 -27.60
CA GLU A 139 -4.06 -3.47 -28.45
C GLU A 139 -3.55 -3.45 -29.89
N MET A 140 -3.28 -2.25 -30.45
CA MET A 140 -2.68 -2.10 -31.79
C MET A 140 -1.19 -2.47 -31.87
N GLY A 141 -0.58 -2.97 -30.80
CA GLY A 141 0.82 -3.38 -30.77
C GLY A 141 1.84 -2.29 -30.42
N ASP A 142 1.41 -1.02 -30.43
CA ASP A 142 2.23 0.13 -30.02
C ASP A 142 2.53 0.14 -28.51
N LEU A 143 3.58 0.87 -28.12
CA LEU A 143 3.98 1.02 -26.72
C LEU A 143 3.43 2.33 -26.13
N ALA A 144 2.64 2.22 -25.06
CA ALA A 144 2.23 3.33 -24.21
C ALA A 144 3.39 3.74 -23.29
N THR A 145 4.05 4.86 -23.59
CA THR A 145 5.20 5.36 -22.81
C THR A 145 4.80 6.50 -21.86
N GLN A 146 3.76 7.28 -22.20
CA GLN A 146 3.20 8.33 -21.35
C GLN A 146 2.24 7.78 -20.30
N ASP A 147 2.13 8.47 -19.16
CA ASP A 147 1.33 7.97 -18.03
C ASP A 147 -0.18 7.98 -18.30
N MET A 148 -0.67 8.92 -19.10
CA MET A 148 -2.07 8.96 -19.55
C MET A 148 -2.42 7.76 -20.42
N GLU A 149 -1.59 7.47 -21.43
CA GLU A 149 -1.76 6.31 -22.30
C GLU A 149 -1.69 4.99 -21.53
N LYS A 150 -0.81 4.88 -20.54
CA LYS A 150 -0.75 3.68 -19.67
C LYS A 150 -2.01 3.54 -18.83
N ALA A 151 -2.57 4.64 -18.34
CA ALA A 151 -3.81 4.62 -17.56
C ALA A 151 -4.99 4.18 -18.42
N GLU A 152 -5.07 4.66 -19.67
CA GLU A 152 -6.07 4.23 -20.65
C GLU A 152 -5.99 2.73 -20.93
N VAL A 153 -4.79 2.22 -21.25
CA VAL A 153 -4.59 0.77 -21.49
C VAL A 153 -5.04 -0.08 -20.29
N LEU A 154 -4.74 0.36 -19.07
CA LEU A 154 -5.18 -0.36 -17.87
C LEU A 154 -6.70 -0.25 -17.66
N ASN A 155 -7.31 0.89 -17.98
CA ASN A 155 -8.74 1.10 -17.88
C ASN A 155 -9.51 0.27 -18.90
N ASP A 156 -9.00 0.15 -20.13
CA ASP A 156 -9.60 -0.67 -21.18
C ASP A 156 -9.57 -2.15 -20.82
N ILE A 157 -8.44 -2.64 -20.28
CA ILE A 157 -8.34 -4.00 -19.74
C ILE A 157 -9.35 -4.21 -18.61
N PHE A 158 -9.51 -3.22 -17.72
CA PHE A 158 -10.47 -3.29 -16.62
C PHE A 158 -11.91 -3.33 -17.11
N ALA A 159 -12.28 -2.46 -18.06
CA ALA A 159 -13.63 -2.44 -18.64
C ALA A 159 -13.96 -3.76 -19.37
N SER A 160 -12.97 -4.33 -20.07
CA SER A 160 -13.12 -5.60 -20.81
C SER A 160 -13.44 -6.79 -19.89
N VAL A 161 -12.86 -6.85 -18.68
CA VAL A 161 -13.12 -7.95 -17.73
C VAL A 161 -14.44 -7.79 -16.96
N PHE A 162 -15.07 -6.61 -17.02
CA PHE A 162 -16.40 -6.34 -16.48
C PHE A 162 -17.37 -5.96 -17.61
N PRO A 163 -17.83 -6.93 -18.44
CA PRO A 163 -18.88 -6.65 -19.40
C PRO A 163 -20.14 -6.23 -18.63
N GLY A 164 -20.44 -4.93 -18.70
CA GLY A 164 -21.67 -4.38 -18.17
C GLY A 164 -22.83 -5.09 -18.84
N LYS A 165 -23.69 -5.74 -18.06
CA LYS A 165 -25.03 -6.13 -18.54
C LYS A 165 -25.84 -4.86 -18.73
N THR A 166 -25.58 -4.12 -19.81
CA THR A 166 -26.46 -3.05 -20.27
C THR A 166 -27.40 -3.62 -21.32
N SER A 167 -28.40 -4.37 -20.85
CA SER A 167 -29.64 -4.56 -21.62
C SER A 167 -30.80 -3.99 -20.81
N SER A 168 -31.18 -2.78 -21.21
CA SER A 168 -32.46 -2.09 -21.01
C SER A 168 -33.05 -2.02 -19.59
N GLY A 169 -32.74 -0.92 -18.92
CA GLY A 169 -33.47 -0.41 -17.76
C GLY A 169 -33.08 1.05 -17.53
N MET A 170 -33.56 1.93 -18.42
CA MET A 170 -33.48 3.38 -18.23
C MET A 170 -34.32 3.73 -17.00
N THR A 171 -33.70 3.78 -15.82
CA THR A 171 -34.29 4.40 -14.64
C THR A 171 -33.57 5.71 -14.41
N GLN A 172 -34.28 6.81 -14.62
CA GLN A 172 -33.78 8.16 -14.34
C GLN A 172 -33.37 8.23 -12.86
N VAL A 173 -32.11 8.60 -12.60
CA VAL A 173 -31.65 8.95 -11.27
C VAL A 173 -31.31 10.44 -11.30
N THR A 174 -32.18 11.21 -10.63
CA THR A 174 -32.04 12.63 -10.34
C THR A 174 -30.75 12.94 -9.58
N GLU A 175 -30.14 14.09 -9.90
CA GLU A 175 -28.91 14.63 -9.33
C GLU A 175 -28.86 14.57 -7.79
N GLY A 176 -27.94 13.75 -7.27
CA GLY A 176 -27.55 13.75 -5.86
C GLY A 176 -26.40 14.72 -5.63
N LYS A 177 -26.74 15.90 -5.11
CA LYS A 177 -25.86 16.98 -4.66
C LYS A 177 -24.68 16.44 -3.81
N GLY A 178 -23.45 16.74 -4.25
CA GLY A 178 -22.22 16.39 -3.54
C GLY A 178 -22.20 17.00 -2.13
N ARG A 179 -21.95 16.15 -1.12
CA ARG A 179 -21.65 16.60 0.24
C ARG A 179 -20.14 16.71 0.39
N ASP A 180 -19.69 17.95 0.55
CA ASP A 180 -18.36 18.31 1.01
C ASP A 180 -18.05 17.62 2.34
N CYS A 181 -16.87 17.00 2.42
CA CYS A 181 -16.35 16.44 3.65
C CYS A 181 -15.74 17.58 4.48
N GLU A 182 -16.57 18.30 5.22
CA GLU A 182 -16.10 19.21 6.26
C GLU A 182 -15.74 18.46 7.55
N ASN A 183 -14.65 18.93 8.14
CA ASN A 183 -13.92 18.40 9.28
C ASN A 183 -14.82 18.19 10.50
N LYS A 184 -14.81 16.98 11.07
CA LYS A 184 -15.30 16.75 12.44
C LYS A 184 -14.15 16.90 13.42
N GLU A 185 -14.18 17.96 14.22
CA GLU A 185 -13.52 18.00 15.53
C GLU A 185 -14.16 16.97 16.48
N PRO A 186 -13.40 16.39 17.43
CA PRO A 186 -13.93 15.43 18.40
C PRO A 186 -14.74 16.14 19.51
N PRO A 187 -15.82 15.52 20.04
CA PRO A 187 -16.62 16.14 21.08
C PRO A 187 -15.92 16.05 22.45
N THR A 188 -15.84 17.20 23.10
CA THR A 188 -15.55 17.39 24.53
C THR A 188 -16.61 16.66 25.36
N VAL A 189 -16.21 15.63 26.10
CA VAL A 189 -17.03 15.06 27.18
C VAL A 189 -16.90 15.98 28.38
N GLY A 190 -18.02 16.61 28.75
CA GLY A 190 -18.18 17.35 29.99
C GLY A 190 -18.25 16.38 31.18
N GLU A 191 -17.58 16.79 32.24
CA GLU A 191 -17.71 16.25 33.59
C GLU A 191 -19.15 16.43 34.08
N ASP A 192 -19.69 15.43 34.77
CA ASP A 192 -20.68 15.68 35.81
C ASP A 192 -20.50 14.68 36.95
N GLN A 193 -20.42 15.25 38.15
CA GLN A 193 -20.30 14.58 39.44
C GLN A 193 -21.67 14.05 39.88
N VAL A 194 -21.71 12.88 40.53
CA VAL A 194 -22.10 12.67 41.94
C VAL A 194 -21.38 11.42 42.45
#